data_AF-A0A7S4VZ33-F1
#
_entry.id   AF-A0A7S4VZ33-F1
#
_cell.length_a   1.000
_cell.length_b   1.000
_cell.length_c   1.000
_cell.angle_alpha   90.00
_cell.angle_beta   90.00
_cell.angle_gamma   90.00
#
_symmetry.space_group_name_H-M   'P 1'
#
loop_
_entity.id
_entity.type
_entity.pdbx_description
1 polymer ?
#
loop_
_entity_poly.entity_id
_entity_poly.type
_entity_poly.pdbx_seq_one_letter_code
_entity_poly.pdbx_strand_id
1 'polypeptide(L)'
;MDGEGTYKFEDGCLYEGIFKRNVPDGMGKATYPGGTIYIGEWLGGYPHGHGRVTYHGGIVYEGGWKEGRRDGTGIVTYPNGSSYKGEFQRGKFHGKGIFTSKSSGGLTYAGLFKRGYVSGVAVVTYPDGRRIRKVWPQDAETGMTLHAALMYIEEEKQEEIKSKKRLREKLHGPLERDKLERHVEMVREINRAKRQKERLDKIEERRRYIREAREAERARRTSMLDDDE
;
A
#
# COMPACT_ATOMS: atom_id res chain seq x y z
N MET A 1 -13.77 7.38 38.13
CA MET A 1 -12.39 6.92 38.22
C MET A 1 -11.52 7.96 37.55
N ASP A 2 -10.65 8.54 38.36
CA ASP A 2 -9.57 9.42 37.98
C ASP A 2 -8.30 8.82 38.60
N GLY A 3 -7.19 8.86 37.88
CA GLY A 3 -5.95 8.21 38.29
C GLY A 3 -5.75 6.81 37.71
N GLU A 4 -4.77 6.08 38.20
CA GLU A 4 -4.40 4.77 37.68
C GLU A 4 -5.39 3.67 38.08
N GLY A 5 -5.61 2.71 37.20
CA GLY A 5 -6.38 1.53 37.53
C GLY A 5 -6.50 0.52 36.41
N THR A 6 -7.33 -0.49 36.67
CA THR A 6 -7.66 -1.55 35.73
C THR A 6 -9.16 -1.63 35.56
N TYR A 7 -9.62 -1.71 34.31
CA TYR A 7 -11.04 -1.84 33.99
C TYR A 7 -11.24 -2.84 32.86
N LYS A 8 -12.25 -3.70 33.01
CA LYS A 8 -12.69 -4.62 31.96
C LYS A 8 -13.96 -4.06 31.32
N PHE A 9 -13.88 -3.69 30.06
CA PHE A 9 -14.99 -3.17 29.27
C PHE A 9 -15.97 -4.28 28.86
N GLU A 10 -17.18 -3.88 28.44
CA GLU A 10 -18.24 -4.79 28.00
C GLU A 10 -17.84 -5.63 26.77
N ASP A 11 -16.99 -5.07 25.91
CA ASP A 11 -16.42 -5.76 24.75
C ASP A 11 -15.35 -6.80 25.14
N GLY A 12 -15.07 -6.96 26.43
CA GLY A 12 -14.06 -7.88 26.97
C GLY A 12 -12.64 -7.32 26.98
N CYS A 13 -12.41 -6.08 26.52
CA CYS A 13 -11.12 -5.41 26.57
C CYS A 13 -10.72 -5.14 28.03
N LEU A 14 -9.52 -5.59 28.41
CA LEU A 14 -8.90 -5.24 29.68
C LEU A 14 -7.98 -4.04 29.47
N TYR A 15 -8.27 -2.94 30.14
CA TYR A 15 -7.42 -1.76 30.16
C TYR A 15 -6.72 -1.60 31.50
N GLU A 16 -5.44 -1.27 31.46
CA GLU A 16 -4.58 -0.99 32.60
C GLU A 16 -3.87 0.35 32.32
N GLY A 17 -4.16 1.39 33.09
CA GLY A 17 -3.57 2.72 32.82
C GLY A 17 -4.27 3.86 33.55
N ILE A 18 -4.04 5.07 33.04
CA ILE A 18 -4.55 6.31 33.61
C ILE A 18 -5.98 6.57 33.11
N PHE A 19 -6.87 6.91 34.04
CA PHE A 19 -8.23 7.38 33.77
C PHE A 19 -8.38 8.86 34.08
N LYS A 20 -9.19 9.53 33.29
CA LYS A 20 -9.71 10.88 33.56
C LYS A 20 -11.17 10.94 33.20
N ARG A 21 -12.03 11.38 34.11
CA ARG A 21 -13.50 11.43 33.94
C ARG A 21 -14.09 10.08 33.46
N ASN A 22 -13.64 8.99 34.07
CA ASN A 22 -14.06 7.61 33.75
C ASN A 22 -13.65 7.09 32.37
N VAL A 23 -12.78 7.78 31.62
CA VAL A 23 -12.27 7.29 30.34
C VAL A 23 -10.75 7.14 30.35
N PRO A 24 -10.18 6.19 29.58
CA PRO A 24 -8.75 6.12 29.33
C PRO A 24 -8.17 7.46 28.85
N ASP A 25 -7.15 7.97 29.53
CA ASP A 25 -6.54 9.27 29.25
C ASP A 25 -5.11 9.29 29.82
N GLY A 26 -4.09 9.48 28.98
CA GLY A 26 -2.68 9.31 29.34
C GLY A 26 -2.14 7.93 28.94
N MET A 27 -1.08 7.46 29.63
CA MET A 27 -0.45 6.18 29.28
C MET A 27 -1.31 5.00 29.73
N GLY A 28 -1.40 3.97 28.88
CA GLY A 28 -2.09 2.75 29.23
C GLY A 28 -1.90 1.60 28.25
N LYS A 29 -2.30 0.42 28.71
CA LYS A 29 -2.27 -0.84 27.98
C LYS A 29 -3.69 -1.38 27.84
N ALA A 30 -4.11 -1.68 26.62
CA ALA A 30 -5.35 -2.39 26.33
C ALA A 30 -5.04 -3.79 25.80
N THR A 31 -5.68 -4.80 26.38
CA THR A 31 -5.63 -6.19 25.94
C THR A 31 -7.01 -6.58 25.45
N TYR A 32 -7.15 -6.75 24.14
CA TYR A 32 -8.41 -7.09 23.50
C TYR A 32 -8.62 -8.61 23.44
N PRO A 33 -9.88 -9.09 23.48
CA PRO A 33 -10.19 -10.47 23.12
C PRO A 33 -9.61 -10.82 21.75
N GLY A 34 -8.99 -12.00 21.63
CA GLY A 34 -8.20 -12.38 20.45
C GLY A 34 -6.71 -12.05 20.56
N GLY A 35 -6.25 -11.41 21.64
CA GLY A 35 -4.83 -11.25 21.94
C GLY A 35 -4.14 -10.07 21.24
N THR A 36 -4.93 -9.15 20.66
CA THR A 36 -4.38 -7.86 20.24
C THR A 36 -4.06 -7.03 21.48
N ILE A 37 -2.86 -6.45 21.53
CA ILE A 37 -2.40 -5.63 22.66
C ILE A 37 -1.99 -4.26 22.14
N TYR A 38 -2.54 -3.19 22.71
CA TYR A 38 -2.09 -1.82 22.50
C TYR A 38 -1.40 -1.30 23.76
N ILE A 39 -0.28 -0.61 23.60
CA ILE A 39 0.44 0.10 24.67
C ILE A 39 0.79 1.48 24.12
N GLY A 40 0.35 2.55 24.78
CA GLY A 40 0.63 3.90 24.33
C GLY A 40 -0.20 4.96 25.03
N GLU A 41 -0.23 6.12 24.40
CA GLU A 41 -1.00 7.27 24.88
C GLU A 41 -2.49 7.14 24.51
N TRP A 42 -3.35 7.62 25.40
CA TRP A 42 -4.79 7.66 25.27
C TRP A 42 -5.28 9.09 25.46
N LEU A 43 -6.33 9.47 24.75
CA LEU A 43 -7.00 10.75 24.94
C LEU A 43 -8.49 10.56 24.72
N GLY A 44 -9.28 10.89 25.74
CA GLY A 44 -10.74 10.79 25.66
C GLY A 44 -11.26 9.40 25.29
N GLY A 45 -10.60 8.34 25.81
CA GLY A 45 -10.99 6.94 25.57
C GLY A 45 -10.45 6.32 24.28
N TYR A 46 -9.68 7.05 23.47
CA TYR A 46 -9.12 6.54 22.23
C TYR A 46 -7.58 6.54 22.25
N PRO A 47 -6.93 5.56 21.58
CA PRO A 47 -5.51 5.64 21.27
C PRO A 47 -5.17 6.97 20.58
N HIS A 48 -4.14 7.64 21.10
CA HIS A 48 -3.68 8.95 20.65
C HIS A 48 -2.15 9.03 20.75
N GLY A 49 -1.54 10.13 20.29
CA GLY A 49 -0.10 10.37 20.47
C GLY A 49 0.75 9.27 19.85
N HIS A 50 1.71 8.72 20.59
CA HIS A 50 2.50 7.57 20.19
C HIS A 50 2.04 6.29 20.88
N GLY A 51 2.07 5.19 20.14
CA GLY A 51 1.74 3.89 20.69
C GLY A 51 2.13 2.73 19.80
N ARG A 52 2.17 1.55 20.42
CA ARG A 52 2.49 0.29 19.80
C ARG A 52 1.31 -0.67 19.93
N VAL A 53 0.86 -1.21 18.81
CA VAL A 53 -0.10 -2.31 18.76
C VAL A 53 0.56 -3.57 18.25
N THR A 54 0.36 -4.67 18.94
CA THR A 54 0.67 -6.03 18.48
C THR A 54 -0.66 -6.70 18.17
N TYR A 55 -0.94 -6.93 16.89
CA TYR A 55 -2.16 -7.59 16.44
C TYR A 55 -2.07 -9.10 16.65
N HIS A 56 -3.24 -9.73 16.77
CA HIS A 56 -3.35 -11.17 16.58
C HIS A 56 -2.70 -11.59 15.25
N GLY A 57 -1.88 -12.64 15.29
CA GLY A 57 -1.09 -13.06 14.12
C GLY A 57 0.29 -12.41 14.00
N GLY A 58 0.69 -11.53 14.93
CA GLY A 58 2.08 -11.08 15.08
C GLY A 58 2.48 -9.85 14.25
N ILE A 59 1.53 -9.21 13.56
CA ILE A 59 1.77 -7.91 12.94
C ILE A 59 1.94 -6.87 14.06
N VAL A 60 2.99 -6.08 13.99
CA VAL A 60 3.25 -5.00 14.96
C VAL A 60 3.19 -3.67 14.24
N TYR A 61 2.51 -2.68 14.81
CA TYR A 61 2.61 -1.29 14.41
C TYR A 61 3.10 -0.44 15.58
N GLU A 62 4.01 0.47 15.30
CA GLU A 62 4.53 1.44 16.25
C GLU A 62 4.61 2.81 15.57
N GLY A 63 4.00 3.83 16.15
CA GLY A 63 3.97 5.16 15.57
C GLY A 63 2.85 6.03 16.11
N GLY A 64 2.44 7.01 15.31
CA GLY A 64 1.43 7.98 15.67
C GLY A 64 -0.01 7.45 15.62
N TRP A 65 -0.84 7.97 16.52
CA TRP A 65 -2.25 7.64 16.66
C TRP A 65 -3.07 8.91 16.81
N LYS A 66 -4.25 8.92 16.19
CA LYS A 66 -5.24 9.97 16.33
C LYS A 66 -6.64 9.35 16.27
N GLU A 67 -7.44 9.59 17.30
CA GLU A 67 -8.83 9.12 17.39
C GLU A 67 -8.95 7.60 17.13
N GLY A 68 -8.04 6.82 17.73
CA GLY A 68 -8.03 5.36 17.61
C GLY A 68 -7.54 4.83 16.27
N ARG A 69 -7.01 5.68 15.39
CA ARG A 69 -6.47 5.29 14.09
C ARG A 69 -5.00 5.65 13.98
N ARG A 70 -4.24 4.81 13.29
CA ARG A 70 -2.85 5.10 12.92
C ARG A 70 -2.79 6.35 12.07
N ASP A 71 -2.03 7.35 12.46
CA ASP A 71 -1.96 8.65 11.82
C ASP A 71 -0.59 9.30 12.07
N GLY A 72 -0.02 10.00 11.09
CA GLY A 72 1.35 10.49 11.17
C GLY A 72 2.38 9.42 10.80
N THR A 73 3.60 9.49 11.32
CA THR A 73 4.68 8.54 10.95
C THR A 73 4.63 7.26 11.78
N GLY A 74 4.96 6.13 11.18
CA GLY A 74 5.10 4.88 11.92
C GLY A 74 5.78 3.76 11.13
N ILE A 75 5.91 2.62 11.80
CA ILE A 75 6.50 1.39 11.27
C ILE A 75 5.50 0.26 11.47
N VAL A 76 5.21 -0.49 10.41
CA VAL A 76 4.54 -1.78 10.48
C VAL A 76 5.59 -2.87 10.24
N THR A 77 5.67 -3.84 11.14
CA THR A 77 6.46 -5.05 10.97
C THR A 77 5.52 -6.25 10.83
N TYR A 78 5.75 -7.06 9.80
CA TYR A 78 4.99 -8.26 9.51
C TYR A 78 5.69 -9.50 10.10
N PRO A 79 4.96 -10.59 10.38
CA PRO A 79 5.54 -11.82 10.95
C PRO A 79 6.67 -12.43 10.11
N ASN A 80 6.61 -12.27 8.79
CA ASN A 80 7.67 -12.71 7.88
C ASN A 80 8.93 -11.82 7.93
N GLY A 81 8.97 -10.82 8.81
CA GLY A 81 10.05 -9.85 8.97
C GLY A 81 10.03 -8.69 7.96
N SER A 82 9.11 -8.69 7.00
CA SER A 82 8.92 -7.55 6.10
C SER A 82 8.45 -6.34 6.91
N SER A 83 8.73 -5.14 6.42
CA SER A 83 8.33 -3.92 7.13
C SER A 83 7.94 -2.80 6.19
N TYR A 84 7.09 -1.91 6.67
CA TYR A 84 6.79 -0.62 6.07
C TYR A 84 7.15 0.47 7.07
N LYS A 85 7.91 1.47 6.63
CA LYS A 85 8.19 2.70 7.38
C LYS A 85 7.74 3.89 6.56
N GLY A 86 6.82 4.70 7.08
CA GLY A 86 6.29 5.83 6.33
C GLY A 86 5.16 6.55 7.04
N GLU A 87 4.44 7.36 6.28
CA GLU A 87 3.30 8.13 6.78
C GLU A 87 2.00 7.32 6.71
N PHE A 88 1.10 7.63 7.64
CA PHE A 88 -0.21 7.06 7.80
C PHE A 88 -1.23 8.19 7.86
N GLN A 89 -2.39 7.95 7.27
CA GLN A 89 -3.54 8.83 7.40
C GLN A 89 -4.79 7.97 7.57
N ARG A 90 -5.52 8.17 8.67
CA ARG A 90 -6.75 7.43 8.98
C ARG A 90 -6.58 5.90 8.84
N GLY A 91 -5.46 5.37 9.33
CA GLY A 91 -5.18 3.94 9.35
C GLY A 91 -4.62 3.35 8.05
N LYS A 92 -4.39 4.15 7.00
CA LYS A 92 -3.85 3.68 5.70
C LYS A 92 -2.48 4.30 5.42
N PHE A 93 -1.63 3.59 4.66
CA PHE A 93 -0.38 4.17 4.15
C PHE A 93 -0.66 5.44 3.35
N HIS A 94 0.13 6.46 3.59
CA HIS A 94 0.03 7.78 2.98
C HIS A 94 1.42 8.38 2.75
N GLY A 95 1.48 9.49 2.01
CA GLY A 95 2.70 10.28 1.87
C GLY A 95 3.87 9.46 1.35
N LYS A 96 5.07 9.70 1.88
CA LYS A 96 6.27 8.93 1.54
C LYS A 96 6.38 7.70 2.42
N GLY A 97 6.77 6.57 1.82
CA GLY A 97 7.02 5.34 2.57
C GLY A 97 8.05 4.44 1.90
N ILE A 98 8.69 3.62 2.72
CA ILE A 98 9.63 2.58 2.33
C ILE A 98 9.12 1.25 2.84
N PHE A 99 8.91 0.30 1.93
CA PHE A 99 8.64 -1.09 2.25
C PHE A 99 9.87 -1.94 1.98
N THR A 100 10.17 -2.86 2.89
CA THR A 100 11.22 -3.87 2.76
C THR A 100 10.59 -5.25 2.79
N SER A 101 10.74 -6.01 1.71
CA SER A 101 10.26 -7.39 1.58
C SER A 101 11.36 -8.35 2.05
N LYS A 102 11.11 -9.12 3.12
CA LYS A 102 12.03 -10.20 3.52
C LYS A 102 11.90 -11.44 2.63
N SER A 103 10.70 -11.75 2.13
CA SER A 103 10.47 -12.87 1.23
C SER A 103 11.17 -12.70 -0.13
N SER A 104 11.38 -11.46 -0.57
CA SER A 104 12.12 -11.14 -1.81
C SER A 104 13.60 -10.81 -1.54
N GLY A 105 14.21 -11.43 -0.51
CA GLY A 105 15.64 -11.29 -0.21
C GLY A 105 16.08 -9.90 0.28
N GLY A 106 15.16 -9.06 0.75
CA GLY A 106 15.44 -7.68 1.18
C GLY A 106 15.17 -6.62 0.11
N LEU A 107 14.39 -6.93 -0.93
CA LEU A 107 13.90 -5.92 -1.89
C LEU A 107 13.28 -4.73 -1.15
N THR A 108 13.65 -3.51 -1.55
CA THR A 108 13.05 -2.28 -1.02
C THR A 108 12.23 -1.57 -2.09
N TYR A 109 11.09 -1.03 -1.66
CA TYR A 109 10.22 -0.17 -2.46
C TYR A 109 10.11 1.17 -1.72
N ALA A 110 10.61 2.25 -2.32
CA ALA A 110 10.48 3.60 -1.81
C ALA A 110 9.60 4.42 -2.74
N GLY A 111 8.44 4.89 -2.27
CA GLY A 111 7.46 5.55 -3.13
C GLY A 111 6.43 6.38 -2.38
N LEU A 112 5.49 6.95 -3.14
CA LEU A 112 4.36 7.69 -2.59
C LEU A 112 3.14 6.78 -2.44
N PHE A 113 2.35 7.07 -1.41
CA PHE A 113 1.11 6.38 -1.10
C PHE A 113 -0.04 7.39 -0.96
N LYS A 114 -1.20 7.05 -1.50
CA LYS A 114 -2.42 7.86 -1.36
C LYS A 114 -3.58 6.95 -1.02
N ARG A 115 -4.14 7.14 0.19
CA ARG A 115 -5.27 6.34 0.72
C ARG A 115 -5.01 4.83 0.70
N GLY A 116 -3.77 4.40 0.95
CA GLY A 116 -3.35 3.00 0.98
C GLY A 116 -2.87 2.43 -0.36
N TYR A 117 -2.98 3.17 -1.45
CA TYR A 117 -2.55 2.75 -2.78
C TYR A 117 -1.21 3.38 -3.14
N VAL A 118 -0.39 2.66 -3.91
CA VAL A 118 0.84 3.21 -4.49
C VAL A 118 0.49 4.33 -5.47
N SER A 119 1.32 5.37 -5.50
CA SER A 119 1.06 6.56 -6.31
C SER A 119 2.35 7.19 -6.81
N GLY A 120 2.29 7.83 -7.97
CA GLY A 120 3.40 8.61 -8.50
C GLY A 120 4.68 7.80 -8.68
N VAL A 121 5.81 8.42 -8.40
CA VAL A 121 7.12 7.80 -8.65
C VAL A 121 7.52 6.91 -7.48
N ALA A 122 8.01 5.71 -7.80
CA ALA A 122 8.65 4.81 -6.86
C ALA A 122 10.01 4.35 -7.38
N VAL A 123 10.93 4.10 -6.46
CA VAL A 123 12.21 3.45 -6.72
C VAL A 123 12.22 2.11 -6.03
N VAL A 124 12.48 1.07 -6.79
CA VAL A 124 12.63 -0.29 -6.30
C VAL A 124 14.10 -0.65 -6.34
N THR A 125 14.64 -1.11 -5.21
CA THR A 125 16.03 -1.59 -5.11
C THR A 125 16.01 -3.07 -4.81
N TYR A 126 16.60 -3.86 -5.70
CA TYR A 126 16.76 -5.30 -5.53
C TYR A 126 17.90 -5.61 -4.56
N PRO A 127 17.97 -6.85 -4.02
CA PRO A 127 19.03 -7.26 -3.09
C PRO A 127 20.45 -7.15 -3.67
N ASP A 128 20.60 -7.25 -4.99
CA ASP A 128 21.87 -7.07 -5.72
C ASP A 128 22.28 -5.60 -5.90
N GLY A 129 21.50 -4.66 -5.36
CA GLY A 129 21.71 -3.22 -5.49
C GLY A 129 21.17 -2.61 -6.80
N ARG A 130 20.67 -3.40 -7.74
CA ARG A 130 20.02 -2.88 -8.96
C ARG A 130 18.80 -2.05 -8.58
N ARG A 131 18.66 -0.89 -9.20
CA ARG A 131 17.53 0.03 -8.98
C ARG A 131 16.70 0.17 -10.24
N ILE A 132 15.38 0.18 -10.10
CA ILE A 132 14.45 0.51 -11.17
C ILE A 132 13.47 1.60 -10.71
N ARG A 133 13.06 2.45 -11.64
CA ARG A 133 12.05 3.48 -11.41
C ARG A 133 10.71 3.01 -11.96
N LYS A 134 9.66 3.17 -11.17
CA LYS A 134 8.26 2.89 -11.52
C LYS A 134 7.42 4.13 -11.36
N VAL A 135 6.38 4.25 -12.18
CA VAL A 135 5.43 5.36 -12.12
C VAL A 135 4.04 4.76 -12.07
N TRP A 136 3.32 5.08 -11.01
CA TRP A 136 1.97 4.62 -10.74
C TRP A 136 0.96 5.76 -10.98
N PRO A 137 -0.29 5.44 -11.38
CA PRO A 137 -1.36 6.42 -11.47
C PRO A 137 -1.52 7.22 -10.17
N GLN A 138 -1.97 8.47 -10.31
CA GLN A 138 -2.21 9.35 -9.15
C GLN A 138 -3.67 9.37 -8.68
N ASP A 139 -4.59 8.88 -9.52
CA ASP A 139 -5.97 8.68 -9.11
C ASP A 139 -6.10 7.44 -8.22
N ALA A 140 -6.97 7.53 -7.21
CA ALA A 140 -7.22 6.43 -6.30
C ALA A 140 -8.16 5.38 -6.90
N GLU A 141 -8.92 5.73 -7.95
CA GLU A 141 -9.87 4.86 -8.64
C GLU A 141 -9.17 3.73 -9.40
N THR A 142 -7.96 3.95 -9.92
CA THR A 142 -7.13 2.90 -10.54
C THR A 142 -5.93 2.48 -9.68
N GLY A 143 -5.96 2.84 -8.39
CA GLY A 143 -4.87 2.66 -7.45
C GLY A 143 -4.54 1.17 -7.24
N MET A 144 -3.26 0.81 -7.38
CA MET A 144 -2.78 -0.53 -7.05
C MET A 144 -2.35 -0.59 -5.58
N THR A 145 -2.63 -1.70 -4.92
CA THR A 145 -2.05 -1.96 -3.60
C THR A 145 -0.55 -2.16 -3.73
N LEU A 146 0.20 -1.97 -2.65
CA LEU A 146 1.63 -2.27 -2.63
C LEU A 146 1.91 -3.74 -3.01
N HIS A 147 1.09 -4.67 -2.51
CA HIS A 147 1.23 -6.09 -2.84
C HIS A 147 1.07 -6.34 -4.34
N ALA A 148 0.02 -5.79 -4.97
CA ALA A 148 -0.18 -5.92 -6.41
C ALA A 148 0.96 -5.29 -7.22
N ALA A 149 1.46 -4.11 -6.80
CA ALA A 149 2.60 -3.46 -7.44
C ALA A 149 3.87 -4.32 -7.35
N LEU A 150 4.14 -4.93 -6.19
CA LEU A 150 5.29 -5.82 -6.01
C LEU A 150 5.16 -7.09 -6.87
N MET A 151 3.99 -7.71 -6.93
CA MET A 151 3.72 -8.86 -7.80
C MET A 151 3.99 -8.53 -9.28
N TYR A 152 3.51 -7.37 -9.75
CA TYR A 152 3.78 -6.89 -11.10
C TYR A 152 5.29 -6.69 -11.39
N ILE A 153 6.02 -6.13 -10.43
CA ILE A 153 7.48 -5.94 -10.55
C ILE A 153 8.22 -7.28 -10.60
N GLU A 154 7.81 -8.24 -9.77
CA GLU A 154 8.40 -9.58 -9.71
C GLU A 154 8.13 -10.36 -11.01
N GLU A 155 6.92 -10.25 -11.56
CA GLU A 155 6.53 -10.89 -12.82
C GLU A 155 7.30 -10.36 -14.03
N GLU A 156 7.44 -9.03 -14.17
CA GLU A 156 8.27 -8.43 -15.22
C GLU A 156 9.72 -8.95 -15.17
N LYS A 157 10.27 -9.12 -13.96
CA LYS A 157 11.61 -9.66 -13.76
C LYS A 157 11.70 -11.12 -14.20
N GLN A 158 10.71 -11.95 -13.88
CA GLN A 158 10.69 -13.35 -14.28
C GLN A 158 10.62 -13.51 -15.80
N GLU A 159 9.82 -12.70 -16.49
CA GLU A 159 9.79 -12.72 -17.95
C GLU A 159 11.11 -12.22 -18.57
N GLU A 160 11.78 -11.23 -17.99
CA GLU A 160 13.12 -10.80 -18.41
C GLU A 160 14.13 -11.97 -18.30
N ILE A 161 14.11 -12.71 -17.19
CA ILE A 161 15.00 -13.86 -16.94
C ILE A 161 14.70 -15.00 -17.93
N LYS A 162 13.43 -15.39 -18.07
CA LYS A 162 13.01 -16.45 -19.00
C LYS A 162 13.37 -16.08 -20.44
N SER A 163 13.15 -14.83 -20.84
CA SER A 163 13.52 -14.33 -22.17
C SER A 163 15.03 -14.43 -22.41
N LYS A 164 15.86 -13.97 -21.46
CA LYS A 164 17.33 -14.08 -21.54
C LYS A 164 17.83 -15.53 -21.58
N LYS A 165 17.22 -16.44 -20.81
CA LYS A 165 17.57 -17.86 -20.82
C LYS A 165 17.27 -18.51 -22.17
N ARG A 166 16.05 -18.32 -22.69
CA ARG A 166 15.64 -18.80 -24.03
C ARG A 166 16.56 -18.27 -25.14
N LEU A 167 17.03 -17.05 -24.98
CA LEU A 167 17.96 -16.43 -25.92
C LEU A 167 19.37 -17.04 -25.80
N ARG A 168 19.91 -17.20 -24.58
CA ARG A 168 21.22 -17.82 -24.34
C ARG A 168 21.31 -19.26 -24.84
N GLU A 169 20.24 -20.02 -24.73
CA GLU A 169 20.17 -21.41 -25.24
C GLU A 169 20.15 -21.46 -26.77
N LYS A 170 19.64 -20.41 -27.44
CA LYS A 170 19.57 -20.31 -28.91
C LYS A 170 20.85 -19.78 -29.54
N LEU A 171 21.76 -19.18 -28.77
CA LEU A 171 22.90 -18.40 -29.27
C LEU A 171 24.23 -18.97 -28.73
N HIS A 172 24.99 -19.65 -29.61
CA HIS A 172 26.41 -19.98 -29.43
C HIS A 172 27.25 -19.29 -30.54
N GLY A 173 27.92 -18.16 -30.25
CA GLY A 173 29.01 -17.60 -31.08
C GLY A 173 29.23 -16.06 -31.03
N PRO A 174 30.30 -15.50 -31.64
CA PRO A 174 30.64 -14.05 -31.54
C PRO A 174 29.79 -13.10 -32.37
N LEU A 175 29.16 -13.55 -33.48
CA LEU A 175 28.20 -12.78 -34.30
C LEU A 175 26.93 -12.35 -33.51
N GLU A 176 26.86 -12.73 -32.24
CA GLU A 176 25.64 -12.80 -31.47
C GLU A 176 25.54 -11.81 -30.32
N ARG A 177 26.63 -11.11 -29.96
CA ARG A 177 26.51 -9.90 -29.12
C ARG A 177 25.70 -8.82 -29.80
N ASP A 178 25.93 -8.63 -31.10
CA ASP A 178 25.20 -7.65 -31.90
C ASP A 178 23.71 -8.04 -32.05
N LYS A 179 23.40 -9.34 -32.16
CA LYS A 179 22.02 -9.85 -32.11
C LYS A 179 21.40 -9.72 -30.71
N LEU A 180 22.17 -9.91 -29.65
CA LEU A 180 21.74 -9.74 -28.26
C LEU A 180 21.36 -8.28 -27.98
N GLU A 181 22.15 -7.33 -28.44
CA GLU A 181 21.84 -5.90 -28.31
C GLU A 181 20.57 -5.53 -29.07
N ARG A 182 20.42 -5.98 -30.32
CA ARG A 182 19.18 -5.78 -31.10
C ARG A 182 17.96 -6.44 -30.45
N HIS A 183 18.11 -7.63 -29.87
CA HIS A 183 16.99 -8.34 -29.21
C HIS A 183 16.62 -7.69 -27.87
N VAL A 184 17.59 -7.20 -27.10
CA VAL A 184 17.33 -6.42 -25.88
C VAL A 184 16.62 -5.12 -26.23
N GLU A 185 17.01 -4.46 -27.33
CA GLU A 185 16.31 -3.28 -27.88
C GLU A 185 14.85 -3.64 -28.23
N MET A 186 14.63 -4.74 -28.96
CA MET A 186 13.29 -5.21 -29.34
C MET A 186 12.41 -5.54 -28.12
N VAL A 187 12.94 -6.22 -27.10
CA VAL A 187 12.19 -6.51 -25.87
C VAL A 187 11.86 -5.21 -25.11
N ARG A 188 12.77 -4.23 -25.10
CA ARG A 188 12.48 -2.91 -24.54
C ARG A 188 11.35 -2.23 -25.31
N GLU A 189 11.32 -2.32 -26.64
CA GLU A 189 10.25 -1.78 -27.47
C GLU A 189 8.90 -2.47 -27.23
N ILE A 190 8.88 -3.81 -27.16
CA ILE A 190 7.65 -4.56 -26.85
C ILE A 190 7.12 -4.14 -25.48
N ASN A 191 7.99 -3.99 -24.48
CA ASN A 191 7.57 -3.55 -23.15
C ASN A 191 7.11 -2.08 -23.15
N ARG A 192 7.70 -1.20 -23.97
CA ARG A 192 7.19 0.17 -24.20
C ARG A 192 5.80 0.14 -24.83
N ALA A 193 5.61 -0.68 -25.86
CA ALA A 193 4.34 -0.83 -26.57
C ALA A 193 3.25 -1.41 -25.68
N LYS A 194 3.56 -2.42 -24.85
CA LYS A 194 2.63 -2.96 -23.85
C LYS A 194 2.19 -1.91 -22.84
N ARG A 195 3.13 -1.13 -22.30
CA ARG A 195 2.81 -0.02 -21.38
C ARG A 195 1.98 1.08 -22.04
N GLN A 196 2.24 1.36 -23.32
CA GLN A 196 1.45 2.32 -24.08
C GLN A 196 0.03 1.81 -24.33
N LYS A 197 -0.12 0.52 -24.64
CA LYS A 197 -1.43 -0.14 -24.79
C LYS A 197 -2.22 -0.13 -23.49
N GLU A 198 -1.65 -0.57 -22.37
CA GLU A 198 -2.30 -0.48 -21.04
C GLU A 198 -2.73 0.96 -20.69
N ARG A 199 -1.92 1.95 -21.06
CA ARG A 199 -2.26 3.36 -20.83
C ARG A 199 -3.42 3.80 -21.70
N LEU A 200 -3.50 3.35 -22.95
CA LEU A 200 -4.63 3.63 -23.85
C LEU A 200 -5.90 2.94 -23.35
N ASP A 201 -5.81 1.68 -22.96
CA ASP A 201 -6.94 0.90 -22.43
C ASP A 201 -7.54 1.59 -21.19
N LYS A 202 -6.69 2.08 -20.26
CA LYS A 202 -7.14 2.88 -19.10
C LYS A 202 -7.77 4.21 -19.49
N ILE A 203 -7.29 4.88 -20.54
CA ILE A 203 -7.88 6.12 -21.04
C ILE A 203 -9.27 5.83 -21.65
N GLU A 204 -9.40 4.74 -22.39
CA GLU A 204 -10.68 4.33 -22.98
C GLU A 204 -11.69 3.93 -21.92
N GLU A 205 -11.28 3.18 -20.90
CA GLU A 205 -12.12 2.83 -19.76
C GLU A 205 -12.61 4.09 -19.02
N ARG A 206 -11.72 5.06 -18.79
CA ARG A 206 -12.09 6.34 -18.18
C ARG A 206 -13.01 7.18 -19.07
N ARG A 207 -12.83 7.17 -20.39
CA ARG A 207 -13.72 7.82 -21.35
C ARG A 207 -15.10 7.17 -21.39
N ARG A 208 -15.16 5.85 -21.24
CA ARG A 208 -16.41 5.10 -21.14
C ARG A 208 -17.16 5.48 -19.87
N TYR A 209 -16.49 5.46 -18.73
CA TYR A 209 -17.07 5.86 -17.44
C TYR A 209 -17.63 7.30 -17.47
N ILE A 210 -16.89 8.26 -18.02
CA ILE A 210 -17.37 9.65 -18.14
C ILE A 210 -18.61 9.75 -19.04
N ARG A 211 -18.68 8.93 -20.11
CA ARG A 211 -19.83 8.91 -21.01
C ARG A 211 -21.07 8.36 -20.31
N GLU A 212 -20.92 7.22 -19.63
CA GLU A 212 -21.99 6.59 -18.85
C GLU A 212 -22.49 7.50 -17.73
N ALA A 213 -21.59 8.19 -17.03
CA ALA A 213 -21.97 9.17 -16.01
C ALA A 213 -22.78 10.35 -16.58
N ARG A 214 -22.40 10.87 -17.76
CA ARG A 214 -23.14 11.94 -18.44
C ARG A 214 -24.50 11.48 -18.96
N GLU A 215 -24.59 10.24 -19.43
CA GLU A 215 -25.86 9.64 -19.86
C GLU A 215 -26.79 9.41 -18.68
N ALA A 216 -26.28 8.91 -17.55
CA ALA A 216 -27.04 8.77 -16.31
C ALA A 216 -27.53 10.11 -15.76
N GLU A 217 -26.70 11.15 -15.82
CA GLU A 217 -27.08 12.52 -15.41
C GLU A 217 -28.15 13.12 -16.33
N ARG A 218 -28.05 12.89 -17.65
CA ARG A 218 -29.09 13.27 -18.61
C ARG A 218 -30.40 12.54 -18.35
N ALA A 219 -30.36 11.22 -18.14
CA ALA A 219 -31.54 10.41 -17.87
C ALA A 219 -32.27 10.85 -16.57
N ARG A 220 -31.51 11.17 -15.52
CA ARG A 220 -32.08 11.73 -14.28
C ARG A 220 -32.73 13.08 -14.51
N ARG A 221 -32.13 13.93 -15.35
CA ARG A 221 -32.66 15.25 -15.68
C ARG A 221 -33.93 15.18 -16.54
N THR A 222 -34.04 14.20 -17.43
CA THR A 222 -35.26 13.98 -18.22
C THR A 222 -36.38 13.40 -17.36
N SER A 223 -36.09 12.42 -16.49
CA SER A 223 -37.06 11.86 -15.54
C SER A 223 -37.62 12.88 -14.55
N MET A 224 -36.83 13.91 -14.19
CA MET A 224 -37.29 15.01 -13.33
C MET A 224 -38.21 16.02 -14.04
N LEU A 225 -38.22 16.03 -15.38
CA LEU A 225 -39.08 16.92 -16.17
C LEU A 225 -40.42 16.26 -16.53
N ASP A 226 -40.50 14.92 -16.48
CA ASP A 226 -41.73 14.15 -16.74
C ASP A 226 -42.61 13.98 -15.48
N ASP A 227 -42.10 14.30 -14.28
CA ASP A 227 -42.83 14.24 -12.99
C ASP A 227 -43.55 15.57 -12.64
N ASP A 228 -43.41 16.61 -13.47
CA ASP A 228 -43.97 17.97 -13.27
C ASP A 228 -45.12 18.33 -14.25
N GLU A 229 -45.65 17.38 -15.04
CA GLU A 229 -46.85 17.53 -15.91
C GLU A 229 -48.09 16.80 -15.35
#